data_AF-A0A0K2GAI0-F1
#
_entry.id   AF-A0A0K2GAI0-F1
#
_cell.length_a   1.000
_cell.length_b   1.000
_cell.length_c   1.000
_cell.angle_alpha   90.00
_cell.angle_beta   90.00
_cell.angle_gamma   90.00
#
_symmetry.space_group_name_H-M   'P 1'
#
loop_
_entity.id
_entity.type
_entity.pdbx_description
1 polymer ?
#
loop_
_entity_poly.entity_id
_entity_poly.type
_entity_poly.pdbx_seq_one_letter_code
_entity_poly.pdbx_strand_id
1 'polypeptide(L)'
;MTSSNEPSSTQDSRPRKAVSTSCGCAMKSERSCKDCRKPFLGTEAAQYGPCCRWKHREQRAKKYIWTADCDQVLRDRYDGTIKGRAAEIAALLGWPTWVIKRRAAELGLTYHLDPKPWTKEEEAFLLEHVGTRLLPWIARKLHRSLTSVKMKCRHMELSVRYREGYTLRELELCFGCDHRVIERWVREQKLQVRRRGTERTHDAWYVTDRDLLRFIIEHPLAFPLRKVDQFWFMDLVTNGGLVRKALQAASQDESDHRAA
;
A
#
# COMPACT_ATOMS: atom_id res chain seq x y z
N MET A 1 -57.37 18.70 -46.01
CA MET A 1 -56.99 17.41 -45.42
C MET A 1 -55.83 17.67 -44.47
N THR A 2 -56.09 17.52 -43.16
CA THR A 2 -55.21 17.01 -42.08
C THR A 2 -53.74 17.48 -42.03
N SER A 3 -53.15 17.88 -40.91
CA SER A 3 -53.56 18.03 -39.52
C SER A 3 -52.43 18.77 -38.80
N SER A 4 -52.79 19.71 -37.93
CA SER A 4 -51.93 20.17 -36.84
C SER A 4 -51.59 19.00 -35.91
N ASN A 5 -50.36 18.95 -35.38
CA ASN A 5 -50.08 18.18 -34.18
C ASN A 5 -49.06 18.92 -33.32
N GLU A 6 -49.57 19.49 -32.22
CA GLU A 6 -48.82 19.99 -31.07
C GLU A 6 -48.13 18.82 -30.34
N PRO A 7 -46.93 19.02 -29.75
CA PRO A 7 -46.38 18.04 -28.83
C PRO A 7 -47.01 18.25 -27.45
N SER A 8 -47.85 17.31 -27.03
CA SER A 8 -48.48 17.28 -25.72
C SER A 8 -47.43 17.09 -24.61
N SER A 9 -47.41 18.05 -23.69
CA SER A 9 -46.76 17.93 -22.39
C SER A 9 -47.51 16.91 -21.55
N THR A 10 -46.89 15.76 -21.28
CA THR A 10 -47.38 14.84 -20.24
C THR A 10 -46.28 14.70 -19.20
N GLN A 11 -46.45 15.43 -18.10
CA GLN A 11 -45.66 15.26 -16.89
C GLN A 11 -46.01 13.89 -16.29
N ASP A 12 -45.20 12.87 -16.56
CA ASP A 12 -45.27 11.58 -15.88
C ASP A 12 -44.68 11.72 -14.47
N SER A 13 -45.51 12.19 -13.53
CA SER A 13 -45.23 12.28 -12.11
C SER A 13 -45.32 10.90 -11.45
N ARG A 14 -44.38 10.00 -11.80
CA ARG A 14 -44.12 8.81 -11.00
C ARG A 14 -43.32 9.19 -9.76
N PRO A 15 -43.80 8.93 -8.54
CA PRO A 15 -42.97 9.12 -7.36
C PRO A 15 -41.78 8.16 -7.47
N ARG A 16 -40.56 8.72 -7.50
CA ARG A 16 -39.34 7.95 -7.30
C ARG A 16 -39.48 7.26 -5.95
N LYS A 17 -39.75 5.94 -5.95
CA LYS A 17 -39.63 5.13 -4.76
C LYS A 17 -38.19 5.31 -4.28
N ALA A 18 -38.01 6.07 -3.19
CA ALA A 18 -36.79 6.04 -2.43
C ALA A 18 -36.60 4.59 -1.99
N VAL A 19 -35.69 3.87 -2.64
CA VAL A 19 -35.16 2.63 -2.08
C VAL A 19 -34.31 3.07 -0.90
N SER A 20 -34.96 3.28 0.23
CA SER A 20 -34.30 3.35 1.52
C SER A 20 -33.61 2.00 1.68
N THR A 21 -32.29 1.99 1.50
CA THR A 21 -31.48 0.88 2.01
C THR A 21 -31.38 1.11 3.51
N SER A 22 -32.50 0.94 4.23
CA SER A 22 -32.46 0.75 5.66
C SER A 22 -31.80 -0.60 5.86
N CYS A 23 -30.49 -0.55 6.14
CA CYS A 23 -29.77 -1.68 6.66
C CYS A 23 -30.50 -2.06 7.95
N GLY A 24 -31.37 -3.08 7.88
CA GLY A 24 -32.10 -3.59 9.02
C GLY A 24 -31.08 -4.09 10.02
N CYS A 25 -30.70 -3.23 10.97
CA CYS A 25 -29.82 -3.58 12.05
C CYS A 25 -30.65 -4.49 12.96
N ALA A 26 -30.65 -5.78 12.63
CA ALA A 26 -31.34 -6.79 13.43
C ALA A 26 -30.88 -6.61 14.89
N MET A 27 -31.84 -6.35 15.77
CA MET A 27 -31.57 -6.09 17.18
C MET A 27 -30.74 -7.25 17.75
N LYS A 28 -29.59 -6.92 18.32
CA LYS A 28 -28.70 -7.91 18.93
C LYS A 28 -29.13 -8.07 20.38
N SER A 29 -29.38 -9.31 20.80
CA SER A 29 -29.69 -9.65 22.20
C SER A 29 -28.61 -10.56 22.78
N GLU A 30 -28.55 -10.62 24.10
CA GLU A 30 -27.67 -11.56 24.81
C GLU A 30 -28.18 -13.00 24.60
N ARG A 31 -27.29 -13.86 24.11
CA ARG A 31 -27.58 -15.26 23.75
C ARG A 31 -26.44 -16.15 24.21
N SER A 32 -26.71 -17.42 24.45
CA SER A 32 -25.67 -18.40 24.80
C SER A 32 -25.25 -19.20 23.57
N CYS A 33 -23.94 -19.43 23.43
CA CYS A 33 -23.42 -20.29 22.37
C CYS A 33 -23.88 -21.75 22.58
N LYS A 34 -24.39 -22.43 21.55
CA LYS A 34 -24.79 -23.85 21.66
C LYS A 34 -23.65 -24.78 22.11
N ASP A 35 -22.42 -24.59 21.60
CA ASP A 35 -21.26 -25.41 21.97
C ASP A 35 -20.70 -25.07 23.36
N CYS A 36 -20.28 -23.80 23.56
CA CYS A 36 -19.49 -23.39 24.72
C CYS A 36 -20.33 -22.81 25.87
N ARG A 37 -21.66 -22.65 25.69
CA ARG A 37 -22.64 -21.99 26.57
C ARG A 37 -22.31 -20.56 27.03
N LYS A 38 -21.16 -20.00 26.63
CA LYS A 38 -20.78 -18.61 26.95
C LYS A 38 -21.77 -17.60 26.36
N PRO A 39 -22.09 -16.52 27.10
CA PRO A 39 -22.94 -15.45 26.59
C PRO A 39 -22.24 -14.68 25.47
N PHE A 40 -23.00 -14.23 24.49
CA PHE A 40 -22.55 -13.36 23.41
C PHE A 40 -23.70 -12.50 22.88
N LEU A 41 -23.36 -11.36 22.29
CA LEU A 41 -24.32 -10.48 21.62
C LEU A 41 -24.51 -10.93 20.17
N GLY A 42 -25.72 -11.35 19.81
CA GLY A 42 -26.02 -11.93 18.50
C GLY A 42 -27.41 -11.56 17.98
N THR A 43 -27.59 -11.65 16.67
CA THR A 43 -28.91 -11.57 16.02
C THR A 43 -29.74 -12.81 16.37
N GLU A 44 -31.05 -12.78 16.11
CA GLU A 44 -31.93 -13.91 16.42
C GLU A 44 -31.50 -15.24 15.78
N ALA A 45 -30.96 -15.19 14.56
CA ALA A 45 -30.44 -16.35 13.84
C ALA A 45 -29.06 -16.85 14.35
N ALA A 46 -28.39 -16.16 15.28
CA ALA A 46 -27.05 -16.52 15.72
C ALA A 46 -27.11 -17.66 16.76
N GLN A 47 -26.66 -18.85 16.36
CA GLN A 47 -26.67 -20.05 17.22
C GLN A 47 -25.33 -20.30 17.94
N TYR A 48 -24.24 -19.75 17.41
CA TYR A 48 -22.88 -19.94 17.94
C TYR A 48 -22.22 -18.58 18.20
N GLY A 49 -21.60 -18.45 19.36
CA GLY A 49 -20.82 -17.26 19.71
C GLY A 49 -19.48 -17.20 18.96
N PRO A 50 -18.76 -16.07 19.03
CA PRO A 50 -17.43 -15.92 18.41
C PRO A 50 -16.43 -17.01 18.82
N CYS A 51 -16.59 -17.59 20.03
CA CYS A 51 -15.79 -18.72 20.55
C CYS A 51 -15.80 -19.96 19.62
N CYS A 52 -16.95 -20.29 19.03
CA CYS A 52 -17.19 -21.57 18.35
C CYS A 52 -17.76 -21.44 16.94
N ARG A 53 -18.14 -20.24 16.51
CA ARG A 53 -18.70 -19.99 15.17
C ARG A 53 -17.79 -20.49 14.03
N TRP A 54 -16.47 -20.46 14.22
CA TRP A 54 -15.52 -20.93 13.21
C TRP A 54 -15.59 -22.45 12.96
N LYS A 55 -15.96 -23.25 13.97
CA LYS A 55 -16.09 -24.72 13.85
C LYS A 55 -17.28 -25.12 12.96
N HIS A 56 -18.35 -24.33 13.04
CA HIS A 56 -19.59 -24.51 12.28
C HIS A 56 -19.62 -23.68 11.00
N ARG A 57 -18.48 -23.09 10.61
CA ARG A 57 -18.39 -22.42 9.33
C ARG A 57 -18.26 -23.51 8.27
N GLU A 58 -19.37 -23.79 7.59
CA GLU A 58 -19.37 -24.69 6.44
C GLU A 58 -18.24 -24.29 5.47
N GLN A 59 -17.45 -25.29 5.07
CA GLN A 59 -16.48 -25.10 4.01
C GLN A 59 -17.27 -24.84 2.73
N ARG A 60 -17.31 -23.58 2.29
CA ARG A 60 -17.94 -23.24 1.02
C ARG A 60 -17.27 -24.05 -0.10
N ALA A 61 -18.09 -24.70 -0.92
CA ALA A 61 -17.62 -25.39 -2.11
C ALA A 61 -16.74 -24.46 -2.95
N LYS A 62 -15.62 -24.99 -3.47
CA LYS A 62 -14.72 -24.23 -4.35
C LYS A 62 -15.49 -23.87 -5.63
N LYS A 63 -15.65 -22.57 -5.88
CA LYS A 63 -16.40 -22.04 -7.03
C LYS A 63 -15.76 -22.39 -8.39
N TYR A 64 -14.44 -22.56 -8.44
CA TYR A 64 -13.68 -22.85 -9.65
C TYR A 64 -12.88 -24.12 -9.43
N ILE A 65 -13.21 -25.16 -10.19
CA ILE A 65 -12.61 -26.50 -10.07
C ILE A 65 -11.66 -26.68 -11.24
N TRP A 66 -10.37 -26.82 -10.92
CA TRP A 66 -9.33 -27.08 -11.93
C TRP A 66 -9.31 -28.56 -12.30
N THR A 67 -9.56 -28.85 -13.56
CA THR A 67 -9.34 -30.18 -14.16
C THR A 67 -7.98 -30.23 -14.86
N ALA A 68 -7.49 -31.43 -15.16
CA ALA A 68 -6.24 -31.60 -15.90
C ALA A 68 -6.28 -30.90 -17.28
N ASP A 69 -7.43 -30.91 -17.95
CA ASP A 69 -7.64 -30.24 -19.23
C ASP A 69 -7.49 -28.72 -19.10
N CYS A 70 -8.06 -28.13 -18.05
CA CYS A 70 -7.90 -26.70 -17.79
C CYS A 70 -6.44 -26.34 -17.50
N ASP A 71 -5.70 -27.17 -16.76
CA ASP A 71 -4.27 -26.96 -16.53
C ASP A 71 -3.46 -27.09 -17.83
N GLN A 72 -3.85 -27.99 -18.73
CA GLN A 72 -3.20 -28.13 -20.03
C GLN A 72 -3.41 -26.88 -20.91
N VAL A 73 -4.63 -26.34 -20.94
CA VAL A 73 -4.92 -25.06 -21.62
C VAL A 73 -4.03 -23.94 -21.09
N LEU A 74 -3.76 -23.91 -19.78
CA LEU A 74 -2.83 -22.94 -19.20
C LEU A 74 -1.40 -23.19 -19.68
N ARG A 75 -0.89 -24.43 -19.64
CA ARG A 75 0.47 -24.73 -20.11
C ARG A 75 0.68 -24.39 -21.58
N ASP A 76 -0.33 -24.60 -22.42
CA ASP A 76 -0.21 -24.40 -23.87
C ASP A 76 -0.35 -22.93 -24.28
N ARG A 77 -1.23 -22.17 -23.62
CA ARG A 77 -1.64 -20.83 -24.08
C ARG A 77 -1.22 -19.69 -23.17
N TYR A 78 -0.84 -19.97 -21.93
CA TYR A 78 -0.48 -18.92 -20.99
C TYR A 78 0.94 -18.43 -21.27
N ASP A 79 1.04 -17.15 -21.59
CA ASP A 79 2.31 -16.43 -21.65
C ASP A 79 2.27 -15.25 -20.66
N GLY A 80 3.11 -15.31 -19.64
CA GLY A 80 3.22 -14.29 -18.61
C GLY A 80 3.83 -12.96 -19.09
N THR A 81 4.49 -12.95 -20.26
CA THR A 81 5.11 -11.75 -20.84
C THR A 81 4.11 -10.91 -21.64
N ILE A 82 3.10 -11.56 -22.24
CA ILE A 82 2.13 -10.90 -23.11
C ILE A 82 0.93 -10.39 -22.29
N LYS A 83 0.69 -9.08 -22.36
CA LYS A 83 -0.50 -8.46 -21.77
C LYS A 83 -1.76 -9.01 -22.46
N GLY A 84 -2.74 -9.46 -21.67
CA GLY A 84 -4.05 -9.88 -22.17
C GLY A 84 -4.26 -11.39 -22.27
N ARG A 85 -3.21 -12.23 -22.27
CA ARG A 85 -3.34 -13.70 -22.37
C ARG A 85 -4.19 -14.32 -21.28
N ALA A 86 -4.02 -13.85 -20.04
CA ALA A 86 -4.86 -14.29 -18.93
C ALA A 86 -6.34 -13.90 -19.11
N ALA A 87 -6.65 -12.83 -19.85
CA ALA A 87 -8.02 -12.42 -20.16
C ALA A 87 -8.65 -13.25 -21.28
N GLU A 88 -7.87 -13.63 -22.29
CA GLU A 88 -8.30 -14.56 -23.35
C GLU A 88 -8.63 -15.94 -22.79
N ILE A 89 -7.76 -16.49 -21.93
CA ILE A 89 -7.98 -17.78 -21.27
C ILE A 89 -9.18 -17.70 -20.30
N ALA A 90 -9.33 -16.56 -19.62
CA ALA A 90 -10.50 -16.30 -18.77
C ALA A 90 -11.81 -16.29 -19.57
N ALA A 91 -11.83 -15.67 -20.75
CA ALA A 91 -12.98 -15.69 -21.64
C ALA A 91 -13.29 -17.10 -22.17
N LEU A 92 -12.26 -17.89 -22.49
CA LEU A 92 -12.41 -19.27 -22.94
C LEU A 92 -13.02 -20.19 -21.87
N LEU A 93 -12.58 -20.06 -20.62
CA LEU A 93 -13.03 -20.91 -19.50
C LEU A 93 -14.25 -20.35 -18.76
N GLY A 94 -14.69 -19.13 -19.08
CA GLY A 94 -15.77 -18.43 -18.39
C GLY A 94 -15.43 -18.05 -16.94
N TRP A 95 -14.13 -17.94 -16.60
CA TRP A 95 -13.64 -17.68 -15.24
C TRP A 95 -13.04 -16.29 -15.10
N PRO A 96 -13.02 -15.69 -13.89
CA PRO A 96 -12.35 -14.41 -13.69
C PRO A 96 -10.84 -14.51 -13.92
N THR A 97 -10.25 -13.45 -14.51
CA THR A 97 -8.81 -13.37 -14.83
C THR A 97 -7.90 -13.64 -13.64
N TRP A 98 -8.29 -13.25 -12.42
CA TRP A 98 -7.48 -13.48 -11.22
C TRP A 98 -7.34 -14.97 -10.87
N VAL A 99 -8.34 -15.80 -11.20
CA VAL A 99 -8.31 -17.25 -10.97
C VAL A 99 -7.26 -17.90 -11.88
N ILE A 100 -7.25 -17.49 -13.15
CA ILE A 100 -6.26 -17.94 -14.14
C ILE A 100 -4.86 -17.50 -13.74
N LYS A 101 -4.67 -16.23 -13.39
CA LYS A 101 -3.35 -15.71 -12.95
C LYS A 101 -2.84 -16.44 -11.72
N ARG A 102 -3.72 -16.72 -10.74
CA ARG A 102 -3.33 -17.45 -9.53
C ARG A 102 -2.90 -18.89 -9.87
N ARG A 103 -3.67 -19.60 -10.71
CA ARG A 103 -3.30 -20.96 -11.11
C ARG A 103 -2.03 -21.00 -11.95
N ALA A 104 -1.86 -20.05 -12.87
CA ALA A 104 -0.63 -19.93 -13.65
C ALA A 104 0.60 -19.71 -12.75
N ALA A 105 0.46 -18.94 -11.66
CA ALA A 105 1.52 -18.78 -10.66
C ALA A 105 1.79 -20.09 -9.89
N GLU A 106 0.74 -20.83 -9.50
CA GLU A 106 0.88 -22.16 -8.86
C GLU A 106 1.57 -23.18 -9.80
N LEU A 107 1.36 -23.07 -11.10
CA LEU A 107 1.98 -23.91 -12.13
C LEU A 107 3.36 -23.40 -12.59
N GLY A 108 3.87 -22.29 -12.04
CA GLY A 108 5.15 -21.71 -12.43
C GLY A 108 5.19 -21.12 -13.86
N LEU A 109 4.03 -20.86 -14.46
CA LEU A 109 3.91 -20.30 -15.82
C LEU A 109 4.02 -18.76 -15.84
N THR A 110 4.04 -18.13 -14.67
CA THR A 110 4.23 -16.69 -14.57
C THR A 110 5.65 -16.30 -14.93
N TYR A 111 5.78 -15.21 -15.68
CA TYR A 111 7.09 -14.61 -15.93
C TYR A 111 7.70 -14.14 -14.60
N HIS A 112 8.79 -14.78 -14.20
CA HIS A 112 9.64 -14.30 -13.12
C HIS A 112 10.81 -13.56 -13.76
N LEU A 113 10.85 -12.24 -13.61
CA LEU A 113 12.09 -11.51 -13.85
C LEU A 113 13.04 -11.88 -12.72
N ASP A 114 14.10 -12.62 -13.02
CA ASP A 114 15.13 -12.91 -12.03
C ASP A 114 15.64 -11.59 -11.45
N PRO A 115 15.62 -11.43 -10.11
CA PRO A 115 16.11 -10.20 -9.50
C PRO A 115 17.58 -10.03 -9.87
N LYS A 116 17.93 -8.92 -10.53
CA LYS A 116 19.33 -8.57 -10.82
C LYS A 116 20.13 -8.66 -9.50
N PRO A 117 21.16 -9.51 -9.38
CA PRO A 117 21.91 -9.66 -8.15
C PRO A 117 22.61 -8.34 -7.79
N TRP A 118 22.79 -8.09 -6.50
CA TRP A 118 23.55 -6.93 -6.02
C TRP A 118 25.04 -7.19 -6.19
N THR A 119 25.73 -6.25 -6.82
CA THR A 119 27.20 -6.26 -6.92
C THR A 119 27.81 -5.60 -5.69
N LYS A 120 29.04 -5.98 -5.33
CA LYS A 120 29.77 -5.37 -4.20
C LYS A 120 29.97 -3.86 -4.39
N GLU A 121 30.10 -3.40 -5.63
CA GLU A 121 30.22 -1.98 -5.98
C GLU A 121 28.94 -1.21 -5.67
N GLU A 122 27.77 -1.76 -6.02
CA GLU A 122 26.47 -1.15 -5.71
C GLU A 122 26.21 -1.12 -4.19
N GLU A 123 26.70 -2.13 -3.45
CA GLU A 123 26.64 -2.18 -1.98
C GLU A 123 27.57 -1.15 -1.33
N ALA A 124 28.80 -1.01 -1.83
CA ALA A 124 29.73 0.03 -1.37
C ALA A 124 29.17 1.44 -1.64
N PHE A 125 28.57 1.65 -2.81
CA PHE A 125 27.91 2.91 -3.15
C PHE A 125 26.75 3.22 -2.20
N LEU A 126 25.96 2.21 -1.81
CA LEU A 126 24.92 2.37 -0.80
C LEU A 126 25.52 2.79 0.54
N LEU A 127 26.57 2.11 1.02
CA LEU A 127 27.21 2.43 2.30
C LEU A 127 27.72 3.87 2.36
N GLU A 128 28.28 4.38 1.27
CA GLU A 128 28.82 5.73 1.18
C GLU A 128 27.73 6.81 1.16
N HIS A 129 26.61 6.54 0.47
CA HIS A 129 25.61 7.57 0.16
C HIS A 129 24.35 7.51 1.05
N VAL A 130 24.13 6.39 1.76
CA VAL A 130 22.97 6.26 2.65
C VAL A 130 23.16 7.17 3.87
N GLY A 131 22.16 8.04 4.08
CA GLY A 131 22.16 9.06 5.14
C GLY A 131 22.78 10.41 4.76
N THR A 132 23.48 10.49 3.63
CA THR A 132 23.94 11.74 2.99
C THR A 132 23.19 12.07 1.70
N ARG A 133 22.44 11.12 1.13
CA ARG A 133 21.56 11.33 -0.03
C ARG A 133 20.25 10.56 0.15
N LEU A 134 19.19 11.04 -0.50
CA LEU A 134 17.91 10.34 -0.48
C LEU A 134 17.92 9.11 -1.38
N LEU A 135 17.19 8.08 -0.96
CA LEU A 135 17.07 6.81 -1.70
C LEU A 135 16.61 6.97 -3.16
N PRO A 136 15.69 7.89 -3.54
CA PRO A 136 15.32 8.09 -4.95
C PRO A 136 16.48 8.60 -5.82
N TRP A 137 17.42 9.36 -5.23
CA TRP A 137 18.61 9.79 -5.95
C TRP A 137 19.57 8.61 -6.16
N ILE A 138 19.79 7.82 -5.10
CA ILE A 138 20.63 6.61 -5.14
C ILE A 138 20.06 5.60 -6.14
N ALA A 139 18.75 5.36 -6.14
CA ALA A 139 18.08 4.46 -7.06
C ALA A 139 18.30 4.83 -8.53
N ARG A 140 18.23 6.13 -8.86
CA ARG A 140 18.52 6.62 -10.22
C ARG A 140 19.98 6.40 -10.61
N LYS A 141 20.92 6.56 -9.67
CA LYS A 141 22.35 6.34 -9.93
C LYS A 141 22.71 4.87 -10.10
N LEU A 142 22.08 3.99 -9.34
CA LEU A 142 22.26 2.54 -9.43
C LEU A 142 21.43 1.89 -10.55
N HIS A 143 20.63 2.66 -11.30
CA HIS A 143 19.67 2.18 -12.29
C HIS A 143 18.78 1.05 -11.75
N ARG A 144 18.41 1.13 -10.47
CA ARG A 144 17.55 0.18 -9.77
C ARG A 144 16.25 0.83 -9.34
N SER A 145 15.22 0.02 -9.14
CA SER A 145 13.96 0.52 -8.60
C SER A 145 14.15 1.02 -7.17
N LEU A 146 13.41 2.08 -6.80
CA LEU A 146 13.42 2.60 -5.43
C LEU A 146 13.15 1.50 -4.40
N THR A 147 12.20 0.61 -4.71
CA THR A 147 11.83 -0.52 -3.85
C THR A 147 13.00 -1.49 -3.67
N SER A 148 13.75 -1.81 -4.74
CA SER A 148 14.92 -2.69 -4.65
C SER A 148 16.00 -2.09 -3.74
N VAL A 149 16.28 -0.79 -3.88
CA VAL A 149 17.24 -0.06 -3.03
C VAL A 149 16.75 -0.04 -1.57
N LYS A 150 15.48 0.28 -1.32
CA LYS A 150 14.87 0.26 0.03
C LYS A 150 15.01 -1.11 0.69
N MET A 151 14.66 -2.18 -0.03
CA MET A 151 14.80 -3.54 0.48
C MET A 151 16.26 -3.88 0.76
N LYS A 152 17.19 -3.46 -0.10
CA LYS A 152 18.62 -3.69 0.14
C LYS A 152 19.14 -2.93 1.35
N CYS A 153 18.79 -1.65 1.53
CA CYS A 153 19.12 -0.90 2.74
C CYS A 153 18.59 -1.59 3.99
N ARG A 154 17.36 -2.15 3.94
CA ARG A 154 16.79 -2.92 5.04
C ARG A 154 17.58 -4.20 5.32
N HIS A 155 17.93 -4.95 4.29
CA HIS A 155 18.73 -6.19 4.43
C HIS A 155 20.16 -5.93 4.90
N MET A 156 20.73 -4.77 4.57
CA MET A 156 22.04 -4.34 5.04
C MET A 156 21.99 -3.52 6.35
N GLU A 157 20.80 -3.40 6.95
CA GLU A 157 20.59 -2.68 8.21
C GLU A 157 21.07 -1.21 8.22
N LEU A 158 21.09 -0.58 7.04
CA LEU A 158 21.57 0.78 6.90
C LEU A 158 20.52 1.77 7.39
N SER A 159 20.95 2.68 8.28
CA SER A 159 20.10 3.80 8.68
C SER A 159 19.92 4.75 7.50
N VAL A 160 18.71 4.77 6.96
CA VAL A 160 18.31 5.68 5.87
C VAL A 160 18.20 7.14 6.35
N ARG A 161 18.46 7.39 7.64
CA ARG A 161 18.33 8.70 8.26
C ARG A 161 19.21 9.73 7.56
N TYR A 162 18.56 10.68 6.92
CA TYR A 162 19.24 11.77 6.25
C TYR A 162 19.65 12.84 7.26
N ARG A 163 20.97 13.05 7.43
CA ARG A 163 21.52 13.92 8.49
C ARG A 163 21.77 15.35 8.05
N GLU A 164 21.84 15.60 6.74
CA GLU A 164 22.25 16.89 6.20
C GLU A 164 21.09 17.82 5.88
N GLY A 165 19.87 17.60 6.38
CA GLY A 165 18.70 18.50 6.22
C GLY A 165 18.20 18.67 4.79
N TYR A 166 16.90 18.95 4.64
CA TYR A 166 16.15 18.76 3.40
C TYR A 166 16.06 20.03 2.57
N THR A 167 16.22 19.89 1.26
CA THR A 167 15.76 20.89 0.30
C THR A 167 14.28 20.70 -0.02
N LEU A 168 13.61 21.73 -0.56
CA LEU A 168 12.20 21.63 -0.96
C LEU A 168 11.90 20.47 -1.90
N ARG A 169 12.79 20.25 -2.87
CA ARG A 169 12.62 19.20 -3.88
C ARG A 169 12.77 17.80 -3.31
N GLU A 170 13.51 17.71 -2.22
CA GLU A 170 13.66 16.48 -1.45
C GLU A 170 12.44 16.23 -0.57
N LEU A 171 11.86 17.28 0.01
CA LEU A 171 10.59 17.20 0.72
C LEU A 171 9.43 16.74 -0.17
N GLU A 172 9.49 17.03 -1.47
CA GLU A 172 8.53 16.50 -2.46
C GLU A 172 8.48 14.97 -2.43
N LEU A 173 9.66 14.35 -2.35
CA LEU A 173 9.81 12.89 -2.30
C LEU A 173 9.38 12.32 -0.93
N CYS A 174 9.65 13.06 0.14
CA CYS A 174 9.30 12.65 1.50
C CYS A 174 7.79 12.71 1.77
N PHE A 175 7.14 13.83 1.45
CA PHE A 175 5.71 14.03 1.69
C PHE A 175 4.82 13.49 0.56
N GLY A 176 5.40 13.22 -0.62
CA GLY A 176 4.65 12.78 -1.79
C GLY A 176 3.69 13.86 -2.31
N CYS A 177 4.02 15.13 -2.11
CA CYS A 177 3.27 16.30 -2.57
C CYS A 177 4.16 17.21 -3.40
N ASP A 178 3.57 17.94 -4.36
CA ASP A 178 4.28 18.84 -5.26
C ASP A 178 5.02 19.96 -4.51
N HIS A 179 6.22 20.34 -4.97
CA HIS A 179 7.02 21.42 -4.39
C HIS A 179 6.24 22.74 -4.23
N ARG A 180 5.26 23.04 -5.09
CA ARG A 180 4.37 24.22 -4.96
C ARG A 180 3.51 24.19 -3.69
N VAL A 181 3.11 23.00 -3.24
CA VAL A 181 2.37 22.83 -1.98
C VAL A 181 3.29 23.12 -0.80
N ILE A 182 4.54 22.68 -0.89
CA ILE A 182 5.56 22.89 0.14
C ILE A 182 5.98 24.37 0.18
N GLU A 183 6.16 25.01 -0.99
CA GLU A 183 6.37 26.46 -1.10
C GLU A 183 5.22 27.26 -0.49
N ARG A 184 3.98 26.79 -0.64
CA ARG A 184 2.84 27.41 0.02
C ARG A 184 2.95 27.29 1.55
N TRP A 185 3.37 26.15 2.11
CA TRP A 185 3.60 26.03 3.55
C TRP A 185 4.68 26.99 4.05
N VAL A 186 5.72 27.22 3.24
CA VAL A 186 6.75 28.23 3.51
C VAL A 186 6.16 29.64 3.49
N ARG A 187 5.38 29.98 2.45
CA ARG A 187 4.74 31.30 2.32
C ARG A 187 3.75 31.59 3.46
N GLU A 188 3.03 30.58 3.90
CA GLU A 188 2.08 30.62 5.03
C GLU A 188 2.78 30.56 6.41
N GLN A 189 4.12 30.56 6.44
CA GLN A 189 4.95 30.46 7.66
C GLN A 189 4.71 29.21 8.51
N LYS A 190 4.05 28.19 7.96
CA LYS A 190 3.83 26.89 8.60
C LYS A 190 5.11 26.06 8.65
N LEU A 191 5.92 26.14 7.60
CA LEU A 191 7.20 25.45 7.50
C LEU A 191 8.35 26.45 7.55
N GLN A 192 9.17 26.34 8.59
CA GLN A 192 10.34 27.17 8.79
C GLN A 192 11.50 26.67 7.91
N VAL A 193 11.97 27.52 7.02
CA VAL A 193 13.09 27.26 6.09
C VAL A 193 14.23 28.22 6.39
N ARG A 194 15.45 27.71 6.28
CA ARG A 194 16.69 28.48 6.33
C ARG A 194 17.33 28.50 4.96
N ARG A 195 18.26 29.42 4.76
CA ARG A 195 19.16 29.39 3.60
C ARG A 195 20.34 28.46 3.92
N ARG A 196 20.71 27.59 2.96
CA ARG A 196 21.79 26.60 3.16
C ARG A 196 23.16 27.27 3.33
N GLY A 197 23.31 28.53 2.90
CA GLY A 197 24.55 29.28 3.05
C GLY A 197 25.63 28.85 2.06
N THR A 198 25.24 28.22 0.95
CA THR A 198 26.16 28.02 -0.15
C THR A 198 26.25 29.33 -0.93
N GLU A 199 27.46 29.87 -1.14
CA GLU A 199 27.74 31.10 -1.93
C GLU A 199 27.41 30.93 -3.44
N ARG A 200 26.28 30.30 -3.75
CA ARG A 200 25.77 30.08 -5.11
C ARG A 200 24.68 31.10 -5.40
N THR A 201 24.54 31.46 -6.67
CA THR A 201 23.55 32.44 -7.18
C THR A 201 22.10 32.08 -6.87
N HIS A 202 21.79 30.79 -6.71
CA HIS A 202 20.50 30.30 -6.23
C HIS A 202 20.70 29.43 -5.00
N ASP A 203 20.76 30.06 -3.82
CA ASP A 203 20.89 29.31 -2.57
C ASP A 203 19.60 28.54 -2.27
N ALA A 204 19.74 27.22 -2.11
CA ALA A 204 18.60 26.34 -1.91
C ALA A 204 18.03 26.49 -0.48
N TRP A 205 16.70 26.46 -0.35
CA TRP A 205 16.07 26.38 0.96
C TRP A 205 16.44 25.09 1.67
N TYR A 206 16.55 25.19 2.99
CA TYR A 206 17.07 24.17 3.87
C TYR A 206 16.17 24.01 5.08
N VAL A 207 15.72 22.79 5.35
CA VAL A 207 14.83 22.45 6.46
C VAL A 207 15.47 21.39 7.34
N THR A 208 15.55 21.64 8.64
CA THR A 208 16.10 20.67 9.60
C THR A 208 15.04 19.64 10.03
N ASP A 209 15.47 18.48 10.53
CA ASP A 209 14.59 17.49 11.18
C ASP A 209 13.70 18.16 12.25
N ARG A 210 14.27 19.07 13.04
CA ARG A 210 13.55 19.78 14.11
C ARG A 210 12.43 20.66 13.56
N ASP A 211 12.70 21.38 12.47
CA ASP A 211 11.72 22.26 11.85
C ASP A 211 10.59 21.45 11.18
N LEU A 212 10.91 20.29 10.61
CA LEU A 212 9.92 19.34 10.07
C LEU A 212 9.06 18.70 11.15
N LEU A 213 9.67 18.26 12.24
CA LEU A 213 8.95 17.68 13.38
C LEU A 213 7.96 18.70 13.97
N ARG A 214 8.40 19.95 14.13
CA ARG A 214 7.51 21.05 14.55
C ARG A 214 6.34 21.21 13.59
N PHE A 215 6.59 21.28 12.28
CA PHE A 215 5.54 21.37 11.27
C PHE A 215 4.54 20.20 11.32
N ILE A 216 5.03 18.96 11.49
CA ILE A 216 4.18 17.76 11.58
C ILE A 216 3.27 17.81 12.81
N ILE A 217 3.80 18.28 13.95
CA ILE A 217 3.06 18.39 15.21
C ILE A 217 2.02 19.52 15.16
N GLU A 218 2.40 20.68 14.62
CA GLU A 218 1.52 21.87 14.55
C GLU A 218 0.46 21.75 13.44
N HIS A 219 0.77 21.01 12.37
CA HIS A 219 -0.07 20.91 11.17
C HIS A 219 -0.24 19.48 10.64
N PRO A 220 -0.75 18.53 11.43
CA PRO A 220 -0.84 17.11 11.05
C PRO A 220 -1.79 16.87 9.85
N LEU A 221 -2.74 17.76 9.59
CA LEU A 221 -3.69 17.66 8.46
C LEU A 221 -3.23 18.40 7.20
N ALA A 222 -2.10 19.12 7.24
CA ALA A 222 -1.63 19.89 6.11
C ALA A 222 -1.06 19.02 4.97
N PHE A 223 -0.71 17.77 5.26
CA PHE A 223 -0.12 16.84 4.29
C PHE A 223 -0.88 15.50 4.27
N PRO A 224 -0.98 14.85 3.11
CA PRO A 224 -1.68 13.57 2.98
C PRO A 224 -0.80 12.41 3.49
N LEU A 225 -1.03 11.92 4.72
CA LEU A 225 -0.26 10.80 5.31
C LEU A 225 -0.18 9.56 4.40
N ARG A 226 -1.20 9.29 3.58
CA ARG A 226 -1.21 8.17 2.62
C ARG A 226 -0.07 8.22 1.60
N LYS A 227 0.40 9.42 1.23
CA LYS A 227 1.43 9.61 0.20
C LYS A 227 2.83 9.78 0.77
N VAL A 228 2.94 9.99 2.08
CA VAL A 228 4.21 10.18 2.76
C VAL A 228 5.02 8.88 2.71
N ASP A 229 6.34 9.01 2.55
CA ASP A 229 7.24 7.89 2.72
C ASP A 229 7.20 7.42 4.18
N GLN A 230 6.56 6.26 4.39
CA GLN A 230 6.33 5.71 5.73
C GLN A 230 7.63 5.49 6.51
N PHE A 231 8.70 5.04 5.85
CA PHE A 231 9.95 4.74 6.54
C PHE A 231 10.64 6.01 6.99
N TRP A 232 10.72 7.00 6.10
CA TRP A 232 11.24 8.32 6.44
C TRP A 232 10.44 8.97 7.58
N PHE A 233 9.11 8.93 7.51
CA PHE A 233 8.25 9.52 8.54
C PHE A 233 8.43 8.86 9.91
N MET A 234 8.46 7.52 9.94
CA MET A 234 8.67 6.79 11.19
C MET A 234 10.08 7.03 11.75
N ASP A 235 11.10 7.10 10.90
CA ASP A 235 12.46 7.41 11.32
C ASP A 235 12.56 8.82 11.92
N LEU A 236 11.93 9.80 11.27
CA LEU A 236 11.84 11.19 11.72
C LEU A 236 11.15 11.30 13.09
N VAL A 237 9.95 10.72 13.25
CA VAL A 237 9.14 10.82 14.49
C VAL A 237 9.77 10.05 15.65
N THR A 238 10.45 8.93 15.37
CA THR A 238 11.09 8.13 16.42
C THR A 238 12.54 8.50 16.69
N ASN A 239 13.06 9.55 16.04
CA ASN A 239 14.45 9.97 16.14
C ASN A 239 15.42 8.80 15.84
N GLY A 240 15.08 7.92 14.89
CA GLY A 240 15.83 6.70 14.56
C GLY A 240 15.63 5.51 15.51
N GLY A 241 14.78 5.64 16.52
CA GLY A 241 14.53 4.60 17.53
C GLY A 241 13.80 3.38 16.99
N LEU A 242 12.95 3.53 15.96
CA LEU A 242 12.16 2.40 15.44
C LEU A 242 13.00 1.43 14.63
N VAL A 243 13.96 1.93 13.83
CA VAL A 243 14.92 1.09 13.11
C VAL A 243 15.77 0.31 14.11
N ARG A 244 16.27 0.98 15.16
CA ARG A 244 17.07 0.35 16.22
C ARG A 244 16.30 -0.75 16.98
N LYS A 245 15.03 -0.52 17.31
CA LYS A 245 14.16 -1.49 17.99
C LYS A 245 13.75 -2.66 17.09
N ALA A 246 13.46 -2.39 15.82
CA ALA A 246 13.15 -3.43 14.84
C ALA A 246 14.37 -4.32 14.56
N LEU A 247 15.57 -3.74 14.55
CA LEU A 247 16.83 -4.49 14.44
C LEU A 247 17.11 -5.35 15.68
N GLN A 248 16.88 -4.83 16.89
CA GLN A 248 16.98 -5.61 18.12
C GLN A 248 16.04 -6.81 18.10
N ALA A 249 14.76 -6.59 17.80
CA ALA A 249 13.76 -7.66 17.72
C ALA A 249 14.13 -8.73 16.68
N ALA A 250 14.61 -8.33 15.48
CA ALA A 250 15.03 -9.27 14.45
C ALA A 250 16.30 -10.05 14.82
N SER A 251 17.26 -9.42 15.51
CA SER A 251 18.46 -10.11 16.00
C SER A 251 18.16 -11.15 17.09
N GLN A 252 17.15 -10.89 17.91
CA GLN A 252 16.66 -11.81 18.93
C GLN A 252 15.94 -13.01 18.31
N ASP A 253 15.12 -12.79 17.29
CA ASP A 253 14.49 -13.87 16.53
C ASP A 253 15.51 -14.78 15.82
N GLU A 254 16.61 -14.21 15.30
CA GLU A 254 17.65 -14.99 14.60
C GLU A 254 18.57 -15.77 15.58
N SER A 255 18.82 -15.25 16.79
CA SER A 255 19.48 -16.01 17.85
C SER A 255 18.61 -17.14 18.40
N ASP A 256 17.30 -16.90 18.53
CA ASP A 256 16.35 -17.89 19.01
C ASP A 256 16.12 -19.02 17.99
N HIS A 257 16.17 -18.71 16.69
CA HIS A 257 16.14 -19.71 15.61
C HIS A 257 17.44 -20.52 15.46
N ARG A 258 18.59 -19.99 15.90
CA ARG A 258 19.86 -20.74 15.90
C ARG A 258 20.09 -21.56 17.19
N ALA A 259 19.36 -21.24 18.25
CA ALA A 259 19.42 -21.93 19.54
C ALA A 259 18.37 -23.04 19.71
N ALA A 260 17.40 -23.14 18.79
CA ALA A 260 16.38 -24.19 18.71
C ALA A 260 16.74 -25.27 17.68
#